data_AF-A0A2C6CN62-F1
#
_entry.id   AF-A0A2C6CN62-F1
#
_cell.length_a   1.000
_cell.length_b   1.000
_cell.length_c   1.000
_cell.angle_alpha   90.00
_cell.angle_beta   90.00
_cell.angle_gamma   90.00
#
_symmetry.space_group_name_H-M   'P 1'
#
loop_
_entity.id
_entity.type
_entity.pdbx_description
1 polymer ?
#
loop_
_entity_poly.entity_id
_entity_poly.type
_entity_poly.pdbx_seq_one_letter_code
_entity_poly.pdbx_strand_id
1 'polypeptide(L)'
;MLDADLAVIYGVSTKRLNEAVKRNIDRFPADFHFQLSEKEWQNLKSQFVTSSEEEENLRSQIATSSSQDEDLQSQNVTANDDDTVVEEILSDLNAVKWGGRRYAPYAFTEHGAVMLSSVLRSERAVRASIQVVRAFVRMRTMLLNQEELAQRLLQLEANVDGNFQVVFDAINELMSAKAKEGQRRMIGFNRGEEE
;
A
#
# COMPACT_ATOMS: atom_id res chain seq x y z
N MET A 1 9.40 -8.66 -1.83
CA MET A 1 10.69 -8.46 -2.53
C MET A 1 11.69 -9.48 -2.01
N LEU A 2 12.55 -10.02 -2.87
CA LEU A 2 13.59 -10.97 -2.45
C LEU A 2 14.81 -10.22 -1.90
N ASP A 3 15.60 -10.90 -1.06
CA ASP A 3 16.91 -10.44 -0.58
C ASP A 3 17.88 -10.04 -1.71
N ALA A 4 17.78 -10.64 -2.91
CA ALA A 4 18.55 -10.20 -4.07
C ALA A 4 18.15 -8.80 -4.52
N ASP A 5 16.86 -8.54 -4.71
CA ASP A 5 16.35 -7.24 -5.19
C ASP A 5 16.75 -6.12 -4.23
N LEU A 6 16.58 -6.36 -2.93
CA LEU A 6 16.90 -5.39 -1.90
C LEU A 6 18.41 -5.16 -1.75
N ALA A 7 19.21 -6.19 -1.99
CA ALA A 7 20.67 -6.07 -2.00
C ALA A 7 21.13 -5.09 -3.11
N VAL A 8 20.53 -5.18 -4.29
CA VAL A 8 20.78 -4.26 -5.41
C VAL A 8 20.34 -2.84 -5.04
N ILE A 9 19.12 -2.69 -4.52
CA ILE A 9 18.56 -1.38 -4.15
C ILE A 9 19.39 -0.67 -3.08
N TYR A 10 19.94 -1.41 -2.11
CA TYR A 10 20.78 -0.87 -1.06
C TYR A 10 22.27 -0.86 -1.40
N GLY A 11 22.67 -1.36 -2.57
CA GLY A 11 24.08 -1.39 -3.01
C GLY A 11 24.96 -2.23 -2.08
N VAL A 12 24.46 -3.38 -1.62
CA VAL A 12 25.19 -4.34 -0.79
C VAL A 12 25.11 -5.73 -1.41
N SER A 13 26.03 -6.63 -1.06
CA SER A 13 25.86 -8.04 -1.45
C SER A 13 24.69 -8.70 -0.70
N THR A 14 23.98 -9.64 -1.34
CA THR A 14 22.90 -10.44 -0.69
C THR A 14 23.37 -11.11 0.59
N LYS A 15 24.61 -11.62 0.62
CA LYS A 15 25.21 -12.21 1.82
C LYS A 15 25.30 -11.19 2.97
N ARG A 16 25.79 -9.98 2.68
CA ARG A 16 25.89 -8.89 3.68
C ARG A 16 24.53 -8.43 4.18
N LEU A 17 23.53 -8.37 3.29
CA LEU A 17 22.15 -8.07 3.66
C LEU A 17 21.61 -9.13 4.64
N ASN A 18 21.70 -10.40 4.27
CA ASN A 18 21.22 -11.51 5.10
C ASN A 18 21.97 -11.60 6.44
N GLU A 19 23.28 -11.32 6.44
CA GLU A 19 24.07 -11.24 7.67
C GLU A 19 23.61 -10.09 8.59
N ALA A 20 23.31 -8.92 8.02
CA ALA A 20 22.81 -7.78 8.78
C ALA A 20 21.43 -8.06 9.40
N VAL A 21 20.52 -8.70 8.66
CA VAL A 21 19.21 -9.14 9.15
C VAL A 21 19.38 -10.13 10.30
N LYS A 22 20.19 -11.18 10.13
CA LYS A 22 20.43 -12.19 11.18
C LYS A 22 21.01 -11.61 12.46
N ARG A 23 21.88 -10.59 12.36
CA ARG A 23 22.47 -9.91 13.52
C ARG A 23 21.49 -9.02 14.27
N ASN A 24 20.39 -8.62 13.64
CA ASN A 24 19.41 -7.69 14.18
C ASN A 24 18.00 -8.31 14.14
N ILE A 25 17.91 -9.63 14.28
CA ILE A 25 16.67 -10.38 14.11
C ILE A 25 15.57 -9.93 15.09
N ASP A 26 15.98 -9.46 16.27
CA ASP A 26 15.15 -8.85 17.31
C ASP A 26 14.43 -7.57 16.85
N ARG A 27 14.96 -6.90 15.82
CA ARG A 27 14.36 -5.69 15.23
C ARG A 27 13.36 -6.00 14.13
N PHE A 28 13.25 -7.24 13.67
CA PHE A 28 12.35 -7.63 12.59
C PHE A 28 11.17 -8.46 13.13
N PRO A 29 9.95 -7.90 13.11
CA PRO A 29 8.72 -8.68 13.24
C PRO A 29 8.68 -9.85 12.24
N ALA A 30 8.08 -10.97 12.66
CA ALA A 30 8.04 -12.21 11.88
C ALA A 30 7.23 -12.10 10.59
N ASP A 31 6.32 -11.14 10.51
CA ASP A 31 5.50 -10.84 9.33
C ASP A 31 6.23 -9.98 8.29
N PHE A 32 7.33 -9.31 8.65
CA PHE A 32 8.03 -8.38 7.75
C PHE A 32 9.22 -9.01 7.04
N HIS A 33 9.68 -10.17 7.51
CA HIS A 33 10.72 -10.97 6.86
C HIS A 33 10.50 -12.46 7.13
N PHE A 34 10.70 -13.28 6.11
CA PHE A 34 10.62 -14.73 6.27
C PHE A 34 11.47 -15.42 5.21
N GLN A 35 11.93 -16.63 5.51
CA GLN A 35 12.63 -17.45 4.54
C GLN A 35 11.58 -18.26 3.76
N LEU A 36 11.66 -18.25 2.43
CA LEU A 36 10.80 -19.11 1.62
C LEU A 36 11.14 -20.58 1.88
N SER A 37 10.13 -21.43 1.89
CA SER A 37 10.33 -22.87 1.80
C SER A 37 10.87 -23.25 0.42
N GLU A 38 11.54 -24.40 0.33
CA GLU A 38 12.04 -24.89 -0.96
C GLU A 38 10.89 -25.06 -1.97
N LYS A 39 9.72 -25.52 -1.52
CA LYS A 39 8.54 -25.67 -2.36
C LYS A 39 8.03 -24.30 -2.87
N GLU A 40 7.92 -23.30 -2.00
CA GLU A 40 7.51 -21.95 -2.40
C GLU A 40 8.51 -21.34 -3.40
N TRP A 41 9.80 -21.55 -3.16
CA TRP A 41 10.84 -21.06 -4.07
C TRP A 41 10.80 -21.75 -5.43
N GLN A 42 10.62 -23.07 -5.48
CA GLN A 42 10.49 -23.80 -6.75
C GLN A 42 9.24 -23.38 -7.51
N ASN A 43 8.11 -23.20 -6.82
CA ASN A 43 6.88 -22.68 -7.44
C ASN A 43 7.09 -21.28 -8.02
N LEU A 44 7.66 -20.37 -7.23
CA LEU A 44 7.95 -19.01 -7.65
C LEU A 44 8.91 -18.98 -8.85
N LYS A 45 9.98 -19.78 -8.80
CA LYS A 45 10.94 -19.92 -9.91
C LYS A 45 10.27 -20.46 -11.17
N SER A 46 9.41 -21.47 -11.04
CA SER A 46 8.70 -22.05 -12.18
C SER A 46 7.78 -21.04 -12.87
N GLN A 47 7.16 -20.15 -12.10
CA GLN A 47 6.29 -19.10 -12.62
C GLN A 47 7.07 -18.07 -13.47
N PHE A 48 8.28 -17.69 -13.04
CA PHE A 48 9.13 -16.81 -13.85
C PHE A 48 9.59 -17.47 -15.15
N VAL A 49 9.94 -18.76 -15.09
CA VAL A 49 10.37 -19.51 -16.27
C VAL A 49 9.23 -19.61 -17.29
N THR A 50 8.01 -19.96 -16.86
CA THR A 50 6.86 -20.03 -17.75
C THR A 50 6.51 -18.67 -18.37
N SER A 51 6.58 -17.59 -17.59
CA SER A 51 6.32 -16.25 -18.12
C SER A 51 7.41 -15.80 -19.10
N SER A 52 8.68 -16.18 -18.89
CA SER A 52 9.76 -15.87 -19.84
C SER A 52 9.66 -16.66 -21.15
N GLU A 53 9.25 -17.94 -21.08
CA GLU A 53 9.03 -18.77 -22.26
C GLU A 53 7.85 -18.25 -23.09
N GLU A 54 6.79 -17.77 -22.44
CA GLU A 54 5.65 -17.11 -23.10
C GLU A 54 6.07 -15.80 -23.78
N GLU A 55 6.85 -14.94 -23.11
CA GLU A 55 7.35 -13.69 -23.71
C GLU A 55 8.27 -13.93 -24.92
N GLU A 56 9.15 -14.93 -24.86
CA GLU A 56 10.02 -15.31 -25.97
C GLU A 56 9.21 -15.88 -27.15
N ASN A 57 8.18 -16.69 -26.88
CA ASN A 57 7.27 -17.21 -27.90
C ASN A 57 6.42 -16.10 -28.54
N LEU A 58 5.99 -15.10 -27.76
CA LEU A 58 5.25 -13.94 -28.28
C LEU A 58 6.15 -13.08 -29.16
N ARG A 59 7.42 -12.87 -28.77
CA ARG A 59 8.42 -12.15 -29.58
C ARG A 59 8.75 -12.88 -30.87
N SER A 60 8.89 -14.20 -30.84
CA SER A 60 9.16 -15.00 -32.05
C SER A 60 7.97 -14.99 -33.01
N GLN A 61 6.74 -15.01 -32.50
CA GLN A 61 5.52 -14.90 -33.32
C GLN A 61 5.40 -13.51 -34.00
N ILE A 62 5.68 -12.42 -33.27
CA ILE A 62 5.62 -11.06 -33.82
C ILE A 62 6.64 -10.89 -34.97
N ALA A 63 7.87 -11.37 -34.78
CA ALA A 63 8.91 -11.31 -35.82
C ALA A 63 8.56 -12.10 -37.09
N THR A 64 7.85 -13.23 -36.95
CA THR A 64 7.37 -14.00 -38.11
C THR A 64 6.18 -13.35 -38.82
N SER A 65 5.38 -12.54 -38.11
CA SER A 65 4.26 -11.81 -38.70
C SER A 65 4.67 -10.53 -39.43
N SER A 66 5.80 -9.92 -39.07
CA SER A 66 6.31 -8.70 -39.72
C SER A 66 7.06 -8.97 -41.02
N SER A 67 7.34 -10.23 -41.35
CA SER A 67 8.04 -10.61 -42.59
C SER A 67 7.17 -10.45 -43.86
N GLN A 68 5.93 -9.96 -43.74
CA GLN A 68 5.05 -9.64 -44.86
C GLN A 68 4.87 -8.13 -45.12
N ASP A 69 5.40 -7.26 -44.27
CA ASP A 69 5.36 -5.80 -44.44
C ASP A 69 6.77 -5.18 -44.31
N GLU A 70 7.73 -5.69 -45.08
CA GLU A 70 9.06 -5.07 -45.25
C GLU A 70 9.00 -4.06 -46.40
N ASP A 71 8.31 -2.94 -46.17
CA ASP A 71 8.55 -1.69 -46.88
C ASP A 71 7.70 -0.61 -46.20
N LEU A 72 8.28 0.09 -45.22
CA LEU A 72 8.19 1.54 -44.98
C LEU A 72 8.58 1.91 -43.54
N GLN A 73 9.62 2.75 -43.45
CA GLN A 73 10.02 3.65 -42.34
C GLN A 73 10.76 2.99 -41.16
N SER A 74 12.08 3.18 -41.03
CA SER A 74 12.81 4.39 -40.61
C SER A 74 12.56 4.82 -39.16
N GLN A 75 13.68 4.91 -38.44
CA GLN A 75 13.98 5.88 -37.37
C GLN A 75 13.08 5.88 -36.14
N ASN A 76 13.57 5.26 -35.07
CA ASN A 76 13.47 5.65 -33.65
C ASN A 76 14.31 4.59 -32.90
N VAL A 77 15.33 4.88 -32.11
CA VAL A 77 15.38 5.75 -30.94
C VAL A 77 16.84 6.18 -30.73
N THR A 78 17.09 7.48 -30.57
CA THR A 78 18.37 7.97 -30.01
C THR A 78 18.46 7.48 -28.57
N ALA A 79 19.46 6.64 -28.27
CA ALA A 79 19.82 6.27 -26.91
C ALA A 79 20.04 7.56 -26.11
N ASN A 80 19.22 7.79 -25.08
CA ASN A 80 19.47 8.86 -24.15
C ASN A 80 20.64 8.43 -23.28
N ASP A 81 21.58 9.32 -22.99
CA ASP A 81 22.73 9.02 -22.12
C ASP A 81 22.32 8.50 -20.71
N ASP A 82 21.04 8.65 -20.31
CA ASP A 82 20.49 8.08 -19.07
C ASP A 82 20.23 6.55 -19.15
N ASP A 83 20.03 6.00 -20.36
CA ASP A 83 19.88 4.55 -20.57
C ASP A 83 21.21 3.81 -20.39
N THR A 84 22.35 4.51 -20.57
CA THR A 84 23.68 3.92 -20.37
C THR A 84 23.93 3.57 -18.90
N VAL A 85 23.40 4.33 -17.96
CA VAL A 85 23.52 4.05 -16.52
C VAL A 85 22.69 2.83 -16.14
N VAL A 86 21.50 2.67 -16.73
CA VAL A 86 20.65 1.51 -16.50
C VAL A 86 21.27 0.26 -17.14
N GLU A 87 21.78 0.35 -18.37
CA GLU A 87 22.49 -0.75 -19.03
C GLU A 87 23.81 -1.12 -18.32
N GLU A 88 24.56 -0.15 -17.81
CA GLU A 88 25.79 -0.38 -17.03
C GLU A 88 25.46 -1.10 -15.71
N ILE A 89 24.44 -0.63 -14.98
CA ILE A 89 23.95 -1.30 -13.75
C ILE A 89 23.48 -2.72 -14.04
N LEU A 90 22.77 -2.95 -15.16
CA LEU A 90 22.30 -4.28 -15.56
C LEU A 90 23.47 -5.18 -16.00
N SER A 91 24.51 -4.62 -16.63
CA SER A 91 25.71 -5.35 -17.01
C SER A 91 26.50 -5.83 -15.80
N ASP A 92 26.64 -4.99 -14.77
CA ASP A 92 27.29 -5.31 -13.50
C ASP A 92 26.51 -6.35 -12.69
N LEU A 93 25.18 -6.40 -12.84
CA LEU A 93 24.32 -7.43 -12.24
C LEU A 93 24.47 -8.79 -12.93
N ASN A 94 24.60 -8.80 -14.26
CA ASN A 94 24.74 -10.02 -15.06
C ASN A 94 26.17 -10.58 -15.06
N ALA A 95 27.19 -9.74 -14.84
CA ALA A 95 28.59 -10.16 -14.80
C ALA A 95 28.93 -11.04 -13.58
N VAL A 96 28.09 -11.03 -12.54
CA VAL A 96 28.37 -11.83 -11.35
C VAL A 96 27.80 -13.23 -11.47
N LYS A 97 28.61 -14.10 -12.09
CA LYS A 97 28.42 -15.54 -12.20
C LYS A 97 28.58 -16.21 -10.83
N TRP A 98 27.67 -15.93 -9.90
CA TRP A 98 27.60 -16.64 -8.63
C TRP A 98 26.95 -17.99 -8.86
N GLY A 99 27.66 -19.07 -8.50
CA GLY A 99 27.09 -20.41 -8.46
C GLY A 99 25.73 -20.38 -7.76
N GLY A 100 24.74 -21.04 -8.36
CA GLY A 100 23.33 -20.91 -8.02
C GLY A 100 23.04 -20.92 -6.52
N ARG A 101 21.96 -20.26 -6.13
CA ARG A 101 21.53 -20.16 -4.73
C ARG A 101 21.55 -21.53 -4.04
N ARG A 102 22.34 -21.63 -2.97
CA ARG A 102 22.45 -22.84 -2.13
C ARG A 102 21.35 -22.95 -1.08
N TYR A 103 20.52 -21.93 -0.94
CA TYR A 103 19.42 -21.86 0.02
C TYR A 103 18.27 -21.05 -0.56
N ALA A 104 17.04 -21.42 -0.17
CA ALA A 104 15.84 -20.64 -0.48
C ALA A 104 15.96 -19.22 0.11
N PRO A 105 15.58 -18.19 -0.65
CA PRO A 105 15.84 -16.81 -0.28
C PRO A 105 14.97 -16.29 0.85
N TYR A 106 15.42 -15.18 1.44
CA TYR A 106 14.54 -14.36 2.27
C TYR A 106 13.63 -13.50 1.41
N ALA A 107 12.37 -13.41 1.81
CA ALA A 107 11.37 -12.51 1.30
C ALA A 107 11.05 -11.44 2.35
N PHE A 108 10.84 -10.22 1.88
CA PHE A 108 10.54 -9.05 2.71
C PHE A 108 9.30 -8.33 2.19
N THR A 109 8.52 -7.80 3.13
CA THR A 109 7.46 -6.83 2.85
C THR A 109 8.06 -5.44 2.59
N GLU A 110 7.25 -4.50 2.14
CA GLU A 110 7.67 -3.10 1.96
C GLU A 110 8.19 -2.49 3.27
N HIS A 111 7.52 -2.76 4.39
CA HIS A 111 7.94 -2.33 5.71
C HIS A 111 9.26 -3.00 6.14
N GLY A 112 9.43 -4.29 5.83
CA GLY A 112 10.69 -5.01 6.03
C GLY A 112 11.84 -4.41 5.22
N ALA A 113 11.59 -4.04 3.97
CA ALA A 113 12.54 -3.33 3.12
C ALA A 113 12.95 -2.00 3.77
N VAL A 114 11.98 -1.19 4.21
CA VAL A 114 12.27 0.07 4.92
C VAL A 114 13.12 -0.17 6.18
N MET A 115 12.86 -1.22 6.96
CA MET A 115 13.68 -1.53 8.15
C MET A 115 15.13 -1.87 7.83
N LEU A 116 15.41 -2.49 6.66
CA LEU A 116 16.79 -2.71 6.22
C LEU A 116 17.59 -1.41 6.15
N SER A 117 16.94 -0.27 5.83
CA SER A 117 17.63 1.03 5.79
C SER A 117 18.24 1.45 7.14
N SER A 118 17.69 0.95 8.26
CA SER A 118 18.18 1.25 9.62
C SER A 118 19.27 0.29 10.11
N VAL A 119 19.34 -0.90 9.50
CA VAL A 119 20.23 -2.00 9.92
C VAL A 119 21.47 -2.09 9.01
N LEU A 120 21.33 -1.67 7.76
CA LEU A 120 22.42 -1.62 6.78
C LEU A 120 23.26 -0.34 6.95
N ARG A 121 24.57 -0.47 6.71
CA ARG A 121 25.54 0.64 6.78
C ARG A 121 25.96 1.17 5.39
N SER A 122 25.18 0.92 4.34
CA SER A 122 25.52 1.44 3.01
C SER A 122 25.03 2.88 2.83
N GLU A 123 25.74 3.65 2.00
CA GLU A 123 25.36 5.04 1.65
C GLU A 123 23.92 5.14 1.13
N ARG A 124 23.46 4.14 0.36
CA ARG A 124 22.07 4.06 -0.14
C ARG A 124 21.07 3.85 1.00
N ALA A 125 21.38 2.97 1.95
CA ALA A 125 20.55 2.74 3.14
C ALA A 125 20.48 3.97 4.07
N VAL A 126 21.61 4.64 4.30
CA VAL A 126 21.67 5.86 5.10
C VAL A 126 20.84 6.97 4.46
N ARG A 127 20.97 7.20 3.14
CA ARG A 127 20.13 8.18 2.43
C ARG A 127 18.65 7.86 2.51
N ALA A 128 18.28 6.59 2.31
CA ALA A 128 16.89 6.14 2.39
C ALA A 128 16.29 6.38 3.78
N SER A 129 17.01 6.02 4.86
CA SER A 129 16.52 6.23 6.23
C SER A 129 16.32 7.72 6.55
N ILE A 130 17.22 8.59 6.10
CA ILE A 130 17.06 10.05 6.23
C ILE A 130 15.81 10.54 5.50
N GLN A 131 15.55 10.06 4.28
CA GLN A 131 14.35 10.42 3.51
C GLN A 131 13.07 9.97 4.21
N VAL A 132 13.05 8.75 4.75
CA VAL A 132 11.93 8.21 5.54
C VAL A 132 11.68 9.10 6.76
N VAL A 133 12.71 9.43 7.54
CA VAL A 133 12.60 10.32 8.70
C VAL A 133 12.07 11.70 8.29
N ARG A 134 12.57 12.30 7.21
CA ARG A 134 12.09 13.59 6.70
C ARG A 134 10.62 13.55 6.31
N ALA A 135 10.18 12.47 5.65
CA ALA A 135 8.78 12.28 5.31
C ALA A 135 7.90 12.23 6.56
N PHE A 136 8.31 11.47 7.59
CA PHE A 136 7.59 11.41 8.86
C PHE A 136 7.50 12.77 9.56
N VAL A 137 8.60 13.54 9.62
CA VAL A 137 8.58 14.88 10.20
C VAL A 137 7.59 15.79 9.43
N ARG A 138 7.62 15.77 8.10
CA ARG A 138 6.70 16.55 7.26
C ARG A 138 5.24 16.15 7.47
N MET A 139 4.94 14.85 7.46
CA MET A 139 3.59 14.35 7.72
C MET A 139 3.10 14.78 9.10
N ARG A 140 3.94 14.67 10.12
CA ARG A 140 3.62 15.14 11.48
C ARG A 140 3.33 16.63 11.49
N THR A 141 4.15 17.45 10.82
CA THR A 141 3.91 18.91 10.74
C THR A 141 2.60 19.23 10.01
N MET A 142 2.28 18.52 8.92
CA MET A 142 1.01 18.69 8.19
C MET A 142 -0.21 18.34 9.06
N LEU A 143 -0.14 17.24 9.82
CA LEU A 143 -1.21 16.82 10.74
C LEU A 143 -1.38 17.76 11.94
N LEU A 144 -0.30 18.37 12.43
CA LEU A 144 -0.36 19.31 13.55
C LEU A 144 -0.83 20.71 13.14
N ASN A 145 -0.64 21.11 11.88
CA ASN A 145 -1.08 22.40 11.35
C ASN A 145 -2.54 22.39 10.87
N GLN A 146 -3.32 21.35 11.19
CA GLN A 146 -4.72 21.20 10.80
C GLN A 146 -5.68 21.97 11.71
N GLU A 147 -5.41 23.26 11.93
CA GLU A 147 -6.41 24.19 12.51
C GLU A 147 -7.70 24.18 11.66
N GLU A 148 -7.57 23.97 10.35
CA GLU A 148 -8.67 23.82 9.40
C GLU A 148 -9.49 22.53 9.59
N LEU A 149 -8.87 21.40 9.95
CA LEU A 149 -9.62 20.15 10.20
C LEU A 149 -10.39 20.23 11.52
N ALA A 150 -9.77 20.83 12.54
CA ALA A 150 -10.45 21.11 13.80
C ALA A 150 -11.66 22.05 13.57
N GLN A 151 -11.51 23.09 12.76
CA GLN A 151 -12.61 23.98 12.39
C GLN A 151 -13.71 23.26 11.60
N ARG A 152 -13.36 22.41 10.62
CA ARG A 152 -14.36 21.62 9.88
C ARG A 152 -15.08 20.60 10.76
N LEU A 153 -14.41 20.01 11.75
CA LEU A 153 -15.04 19.13 12.74
C LEU A 153 -16.02 19.89 13.65
N LEU A 154 -15.63 21.06 14.16
CA LEU A 154 -16.53 21.94 14.93
C LEU A 154 -17.74 22.39 14.10
N GLN A 155 -17.52 22.70 12.82
CA GLN A 155 -18.58 23.09 11.89
C GLN A 155 -19.50 21.91 11.54
N LEU A 156 -18.98 20.67 11.50
CA LEU A 156 -19.79 19.47 11.34
C LEU A 156 -20.64 19.20 12.58
N GLU A 157 -20.06 19.33 13.77
CA GLU A 157 -20.74 19.16 15.07
C GLU A 157 -21.92 20.14 15.19
N ALA A 158 -21.71 21.43 14.88
CA ALA A 158 -22.75 22.45 14.89
C ALA A 158 -23.91 22.18 13.90
N ASN A 159 -23.63 21.61 12.72
CA ASN A 159 -24.66 21.28 11.73
C ASN A 159 -25.43 20.01 12.09
N VAL A 160 -24.79 19.07 12.80
CA VAL A 160 -25.42 17.85 13.30
C VAL A 160 -26.40 18.20 14.43
N ASP A 161 -26.00 19.06 15.37
CA ASP A 161 -26.86 19.46 16.50
C ASP A 161 -28.16 20.16 16.08
N GLY A 162 -28.10 21.05 15.08
CA GLY A 162 -29.28 21.75 14.57
C GLY A 162 -30.31 20.81 13.91
N ASN A 163 -29.86 19.73 13.28
CA ASN A 163 -30.75 18.75 12.64
C ASN A 163 -31.35 17.76 13.64
N PHE A 164 -30.63 17.44 14.72
CA PHE A 164 -31.15 16.57 15.78
C PHE A 164 -32.23 17.26 16.63
N GLN A 165 -32.16 18.58 16.81
CA GLN A 165 -33.17 19.34 17.56
C GLN A 165 -34.57 19.20 16.92
N VAL A 166 -34.67 19.35 15.60
CA VAL A 166 -35.93 19.22 14.85
C VAL A 166 -36.50 17.81 14.95
N VAL A 167 -35.63 16.79 14.90
CA VAL A 167 -36.04 15.38 15.05
C VAL A 167 -36.51 15.10 16.49
N PHE A 168 -35.81 15.61 17.51
CA PHE A 168 -36.20 15.44 18.91
C PHE A 168 -37.50 16.17 19.25
N ASP A 169 -37.70 17.37 18.72
CA ASP A 169 -38.93 18.16 18.89
C ASP A 169 -40.13 17.44 18.26
N ALA A 170 -39.97 16.90 17.04
CA ALA A 170 -41.01 16.10 16.38
C ALA A 170 -41.34 14.80 17.14
N ILE A 171 -40.33 14.11 17.69
CA ILE A 171 -40.54 12.90 18.50
C ILE A 171 -41.26 13.24 19.82
N ASN A 172 -40.86 14.31 20.51
CA ASN A 172 -41.51 14.75 21.74
C ASN A 172 -42.96 15.20 21.49
N GLU A 173 -43.23 15.86 20.37
CA GLU A 173 -44.58 16.24 19.96
C GLU A 173 -45.46 15.00 19.73
N LEU A 174 -44.97 13.99 19.00
CA LEU A 174 -45.66 12.72 18.77
C LEU A 174 -45.89 11.92 20.06
N MET A 175 -44.94 11.94 20.99
CA MET A 175 -45.06 11.29 22.30
C MET A 175 -46.09 12.01 23.19
N SER A 176 -46.17 13.35 23.12
CA SER A 176 -47.13 14.14 23.89
C SER A 176 -48.56 14.07 23.33
N ALA A 177 -48.71 13.92 22.01
CA ALA A 177 -50.00 13.75 21.35
C ALA A 177 -50.66 12.42 21.74
N LYS A 178 -49.86 11.35 21.88
CA LYS A 178 -50.34 10.02 22.31
C LYS A 178 -50.76 9.97 23.79
N ALA A 179 -50.23 10.86 24.63
CA ALA A 179 -50.62 10.97 26.03
C ALA A 179 -52.03 11.59 26.24
N LYS A 180 -52.59 12.29 25.24
CA LYS A 180 -53.91 12.94 25.31
C LYS A 180 -55.09 12.06 24.86
N GLU A 181 -54.85 10.88 24.30
CA GLU A 181 -55.93 9.96 23.84
C GLU A 181 -56.66 9.21 24.98
N GLY A 182 -56.19 9.30 26.23
CA GLY A 182 -56.78 8.61 27.38
C GLY A 182 -58.02 9.27 27.99
N GLN A 183 -58.36 10.52 27.66
CA GLN A 183 -59.54 11.21 28.18
C GLN A 183 -60.71 11.16 27.19
N ARG A 184 -61.22 9.95 26.90
CA ARG A 184 -62.52 9.85 26.22
C ARG A 184 -63.62 10.24 27.20
N ARG A 185 -64.32 11.33 26.92
CA ARG A 185 -65.52 11.73 27.67
C ARG A 185 -66.55 10.61 27.55
N MET A 186 -67.05 10.13 28.68
CA MET A 186 -68.12 9.14 28.74
C MET A 186 -69.37 9.75 28.09
N ILE A 187 -69.80 9.22 26.94
CA ILE A 187 -71.00 9.69 26.24
C ILE A 187 -72.19 8.90 26.77
N GLY A 188 -73.01 9.53 27.60
CA GLY A 188 -74.28 9.01 28.10
C GLY A 188 -75.24 10.15 28.38
N PHE A 189 -76.54 9.92 28.15
CA PHE A 189 -77.60 10.88 28.42
C PHE A 189 -77.84 11.01 29.93
N ASN A 190 -77.57 12.19 30.50
CA ASN A 190 -78.13 12.56 31.80
C ASN A 190 -79.59 13.00 31.58
N ARG A 191 -80.52 12.22 32.12
CA ARG A 191 -81.94 12.58 32.21
C ARG A 191 -82.21 13.13 33.60
N GLY A 192 -82.84 14.30 33.67
CA GLY A 192 -83.38 14.91 34.89
C GLY A 192 -82.52 16.07 35.40
N GLU A 193 -83.07 17.21 35.83
CA GLU A 193 -84.45 17.51 36.21
C GLU A 193 -84.75 18.99 35.92
N GLU A 194 -86.03 19.23 35.65
CA GLU A 194 -86.71 20.52 35.50
C GLU A 194 -86.72 21.28 36.84
N GLU A 195 -86.52 22.61 36.79
CA GLU A 195 -87.40 23.68 37.32
C GLU A 195 -86.65 25.03 37.39
#